data_AF-A0A7H8KFI1-F1
#
_entry.id   AF-A0A7H8KFI1-F1
#
_cell.length_a   1.000
_cell.length_b   1.000
_cell.length_c   1.000
_cell.angle_alpha   90.00
_cell.angle_beta   90.00
_cell.angle_gamma   90.00
#
_symmetry.space_group_name_H-M   'P 1'
#
loop_
_entity.id
_entity.type
_entity.pdbx_description
1 polymer ?
#
loop_
_entity_poly.entity_id
_entity_poly.type
_entity_poly.pdbx_seq_one_letter_code
_entity_poly.pdbx_strand_id
1 'polypeptide(L)' 'MGAVLPTLLLIFAGVLVGGTLSLHRQGAPRGAVVVCGLLALLASIAGVLWLLPGEG' A
#
# COMPACT_ATOMS: atom_id res chain seq x y z
N MET A 1 3.10 3.94 19.29
CA MET A 1 3.87 3.96 18.03
C MET A 1 3.60 5.31 17.37
N GLY A 2 4.56 6.22 17.32
CA GLY A 2 4.35 7.56 16.74
C GLY A 2 4.13 7.52 15.22
N ALA A 3 4.20 8.68 14.55
CA ALA A 3 3.98 8.82 13.11
C ALA A 3 4.85 7.93 12.20
N VAL A 4 5.84 7.23 12.76
CA VAL A 4 6.72 6.28 12.05
C VAL A 4 5.93 5.17 11.36
N LEU A 5 5.00 4.49 12.06
CA LEU A 5 4.25 3.37 11.48
C LEU A 5 3.38 3.79 10.28
N PRO A 6 2.51 4.81 10.38
CA PRO A 6 1.75 5.27 9.22
C PRO A 6 2.65 5.76 8.08
N THR A 7 3.76 6.42 8.39
CA THR A 7 4.72 6.86 7.37
C THR A 7 5.30 5.66 6.60
N LEU A 8 5.71 4.60 7.31
CA LEU A 8 6.21 3.38 6.66
C LEU A 8 5.14 2.68 5.83
N LEU A 9 3.90 2.60 6.33
CA LEU A 9 2.78 2.01 5.58
C LEU A 9 2.50 2.77 4.29
N LEU A 10 2.53 4.11 4.33
CA LEU A 10 2.30 4.94 3.15
C LEU A 10 3.45 4.87 2.14
N ILE A 11 4.70 4.84 2.61
CA ILE A 11 5.87 4.61 1.74
C ILE A 11 5.73 3.24 1.06
N PHE A 12 5.45 2.20 1.84
CA PHE A 12 5.29 0.85 1.32
C PHE A 12 4.13 0.76 0.33
N ALA A 13 3.01 1.43 0.61
CA ALA A 13 1.89 1.52 -0.31
C ALA A 13 2.31 2.15 -1.65
N GLY A 14 3.06 3.26 -1.63
CA GLY A 14 3.60 3.88 -2.85
C GLY A 14 4.49 2.94 -3.66
N VAL A 15 5.39 2.22 -2.99
CA VAL A 15 6.26 1.20 -3.62
C VAL A 15 5.42 0.09 -4.25
N LEU A 16 4.40 -0.42 -3.54
CA LEU A 16 3.53 -1.48 -4.06
C LEU A 16 2.67 -0.99 -5.23
N VAL A 17 2.17 0.24 -5.23
CA VAL A 17 1.43 0.81 -6.38
C VAL A 17 2.35 0.89 -7.60
N GLY A 18 3.56 1.45 -7.43
CA GLY A 18 4.55 1.51 -8.51
C GLY A 18 4.94 0.11 -9.02
N GLY A 19 5.17 -0.83 -8.12
CA GLY A 19 5.46 -2.23 -8.42
C GLY A 19 4.33 -2.93 -9.15
N THR A 20 3.07 -2.71 -8.73
CA THR A 20 1.87 -3.27 -9.38
C THR A 20 1.72 -2.77 -10.81
N LEU A 21 1.87 -1.45 -11.02
CA LEU A 21 1.83 -0.85 -12.35
C LEU A 21 2.98 -1.35 -13.24
N SER A 22 4.17 -1.52 -12.66
CA SER A 22 5.32 -2.09 -13.35
C SER A 22 5.07 -3.54 -13.76
N LEU A 23 4.56 -4.38 -12.85
CA LEU A 23 4.18 -5.77 -13.14
C LEU A 23 3.13 -5.86 -14.25
N HIS A 24 2.11 -5.00 -14.18
CA HIS A 24 1.08 -4.95 -15.20
C HIS A 24 1.66 -4.63 -16.58
N ARG A 25 2.55 -3.64 -16.67
CA ARG A 25 3.21 -3.23 -17.93
C ARG A 25 4.16 -4.30 -18.47
N GLN A 26 4.77 -5.09 -17.59
CA GLN A 26 5.64 -6.21 -17.97
C GLN A 26 4.88 -7.48 -18.37
N GLY A 27 3.53 -7.46 -18.36
CA GLY A 27 2.72 -8.64 -18.69
C GLY A 27 2.85 -9.76 -17.65
N ALA A 28 3.15 -9.42 -16.40
CA ALA A 28 3.27 -10.39 -15.32
C ALA A 28 1.97 -11.18 -15.11
N PRO A 29 2.04 -12.38 -14.49
CA PRO A 29 0.85 -13.19 -14.22
C PRO A 29 -0.22 -12.39 -13.49
N ARG A 30 -1.48 -12.51 -13.94
CA ARG A 30 -2.61 -11.77 -13.38
C ARG A 30 -2.73 -11.90 -11.87
N GLY A 31 -2.47 -13.09 -11.33
CA GLY A 31 -2.49 -13.34 -9.89
C GLY A 31 -1.49 -12.46 -9.12
N ALA A 32 -0.27 -12.30 -9.64
CA ALA A 32 0.75 -11.46 -9.01
C ALA A 32 0.34 -9.98 -9.01
N VAL A 33 -0.21 -9.50 -10.12
CA VAL A 33 -0.70 -8.11 -10.25
C VAL A 33 -1.84 -7.85 -9.27
N VAL A 34 -2.81 -8.77 -9.18
CA VAL A 34 -3.96 -8.63 -8.26
C VAL A 34 -3.51 -8.65 -6.81
N VAL A 35 -2.65 -9.59 -6.41
CA VAL A 35 -2.19 -9.69 -5.02
C VAL A 35 -1.39 -8.45 -4.62
N CYS A 36 -0.45 -7.98 -5.45
CA CYS A 36 0.28 -6.74 -5.17
C CYS A 36 -0.65 -5.53 -5.09
N GLY A 37 -1.64 -5.43 -5.99
CA GLY A 37 -2.63 -4.34 -5.95
C GLY A 37 -3.48 -4.35 -4.69
N LEU A 38 -3.92 -5.53 -4.22
CA LEU A 38 -4.67 -5.68 -2.98
C LEU A 38 -3.82 -5.28 -1.76
N LEU A 39 -2.56 -5.70 -1.71
CA LEU A 39 -1.66 -5.31 -0.63
C LEU A 39 -1.39 -3.81 -0.63
N ALA A 40 -1.23 -3.20 -1.81
CA ALA A 40 -1.07 -1.76 -1.94
C ALA A 40 -2.28 -1.02 -1.35
N LEU A 41 -3.49 -1.48 -1.70
CA LEU A 41 -4.75 -0.91 -1.20
C LEU A 41 -4.87 -1.01 0.32
N LEU A 42 -4.61 -2.20 0.88
CA LEU A 42 -4.66 -2.42 2.33
C LEU A 42 -3.65 -1.55 3.08
N ALA A 43 -2.43 -1.43 2.56
CA ALA A 43 -1.39 -0.57 3.15
C ALA A 43 -1.77 0.92 3.09
N SER A 44 -2.37 1.38 1.98
CA SER A 44 -2.91 2.75 1.88
C SER A 44 -4.00 3.00 2.90
N ILE A 45 -4.99 2.10 3.01
CA ILE A 45 -6.09 2.24 3.96
C ILE A 45 -5.56 2.25 5.38
N ALA A 46 -4.70 1.29 5.75
CA ALA A 46 -4.13 1.22 7.09
C ALA A 46 -3.31 2.46 7.44
N GLY A 47 -2.46 2.94 6.51
CA GLY A 47 -1.65 4.14 6.71
C GLY A 47 -2.50 5.40 6.91
N VAL A 48 -3.58 5.56 6.13
CA VAL A 48 -4.51 6.69 6.27
C VAL A 48 -5.31 6.59 7.56
N LEU A 49 -5.90 5.43 7.87
CA LEU A 49 -6.72 5.24 9.07
C LEU A 49 -5.93 5.49 10.36
N TRP A 50 -4.63 5.18 10.37
CA TRP A 50 -3.77 5.43 11.53
C TRP A 50 -3.40 6.91 11.73
N LEU A 51 -3.51 7.74 10.68
CA LEU A 51 -3.32 9.18 10.76
C LEU A 51 -4.60 9.93 11.12
N LEU A 52 -5.77 9.29 11.03
CA LEU A 52 -7.01 9.90 11.46
C LEU A 52 -6.95 10.14 12.97
N PRO A 53 -7.34 11.33 13.46
CA PRO A 53 -7.48 11.58 14.89
C PRO A 53 -8.45 10.54 15.48
N GLY A 54 -7.98 9.79 16.47
CA GLY A 54 -8.84 8.90 17.25
C GLY A 54 -9.61 9.68 18.30
N GLU A 55 -10.84 9.29 18.58
CA GLU A 55 -11.54 9.66 19.81
C GLU A 55 -10.78 8.98 20.98
N GLY A 56 -9.91 9.73 21.66
CA GLY A 56 -9.08 9.28 22.78
C GLY A 56 -8.15 10.38 23.28
#